data_AF-A0A3P7ERX8-F1
#
_entry.id   AF-A0A3P7ERX8-F1
#
_cell.length_a   1.000
_cell.length_b   1.000
_cell.length_c   1.000
_cell.angle_alpha   90.00
_cell.angle_beta   90.00
_cell.angle_gamma   90.00
#
_symmetry.space_group_name_H-M   'P 1'
#
loop_
_entity.id
_entity.type
_entity.pdbx_description
1 polymer ?
#
loop_
_entity_poly.entity_id
_entity_poly.type
_entity_poly.pdbx_seq_one_letter_code
_entity_poly.pdbx_strand_id
1 'polypeptide(L)'
;MKELRKKLHCKPFLWYLQNIYPELLPNNHPTMTDRKKSDMLRSRNIARYHIILYNTSLCLTAQSMNGRLVRGSSVVVEYCRKGDRHQIWCWTKLGELRPMGSATLCLDSLKGPRILKCHLQGAHQEWSLMGRKIYNAAVGQCIHSEKELSSVIKNRFCSIASEWEFQVNTQTK
;
A
#
# COMPACT_ATOMS: atom_id res chain seq x y z
N MET A 1 16.81 29.44 -25.31
CA MET A 1 16.16 28.33 -24.57
C MET A 1 14.68 28.53 -24.26
N LYS A 2 14.24 29.68 -23.70
CA LYS A 2 12.82 29.87 -23.31
C LYS A 2 11.83 29.80 -24.49
N GLU A 3 12.18 30.33 -25.66
CA GLU A 3 11.32 30.33 -26.85
C GLU A 3 11.11 28.93 -27.44
N LEU A 4 12.19 28.15 -27.59
CA LEU A 4 12.12 26.76 -28.06
C LEU A 4 11.20 25.92 -27.18
N ARG A 5 11.31 26.06 -25.85
CA ARG A 5 10.46 25.36 -24.89
C ARG A 5 8.97 25.70 -25.06
N LYS A 6 8.66 26.97 -25.37
CA LYS A 6 7.28 27.42 -25.65
C LYS A 6 6.79 26.84 -26.99
N LYS A 7 7.59 26.94 -28.05
CA LYS A 7 7.26 26.45 -29.41
C LYS A 7 6.96 24.95 -29.42
N LEU A 8 7.69 24.17 -28.61
CA LEU A 8 7.54 22.72 -28.52
C LEU A 8 6.54 22.27 -27.44
N HIS A 9 5.85 23.19 -26.77
CA HIS A 9 4.88 22.88 -25.71
C HIS A 9 5.41 21.93 -24.63
N CYS A 10 6.69 22.08 -24.24
CA CYS A 10 7.32 21.14 -23.31
C CYS A 10 6.67 21.20 -21.92
N LYS A 11 6.55 20.04 -21.28
CA LYS A 11 6.09 19.93 -19.88
C LYS A 11 7.09 20.58 -18.90
N PRO A 12 6.63 21.01 -17.71
CA PRO A 12 7.52 21.49 -16.65
C PRO A 12 8.50 20.43 -16.13
N PHE A 13 9.63 20.85 -15.58
CA PHE A 13 10.61 19.94 -14.99
C PHE A 13 10.02 19.11 -13.83
N LEU A 14 9.08 19.69 -13.06
CA LEU A 14 8.36 18.94 -12.03
C LEU A 14 7.58 17.75 -12.62
N TRP A 15 6.95 17.92 -13.79
CA TRP A 15 6.29 16.81 -14.48
C TRP A 15 7.29 15.72 -14.85
N TYR A 16 8.49 16.09 -15.32
CA TYR A 16 9.56 15.15 -15.60
C TYR A 16 9.98 14.37 -14.34
N LEU A 17 10.20 15.06 -13.22
CA LEU A 17 10.53 14.39 -11.96
C LEU A 17 9.42 13.45 -11.50
N GLN A 18 8.14 13.86 -11.60
CA GLN A 18 7.04 13.03 -11.13
C GLN A 18 6.73 11.82 -12.02
N ASN A 19 6.99 11.90 -13.32
CA ASN A 19 6.55 10.90 -14.30
C ASN A 19 7.68 10.10 -14.94
N ILE A 20 8.87 10.71 -15.08
CA ILE A 20 10.02 10.10 -15.78
C ILE A 20 11.10 9.71 -14.77
N TYR A 21 11.45 10.58 -13.82
CA TYR A 21 12.53 10.33 -12.88
C TYR A 21 12.18 10.54 -11.38
N PRO A 22 11.14 9.83 -10.87
CA PRO A 22 10.61 10.03 -9.52
C PRO A 22 11.51 9.54 -8.38
N GLU A 23 12.55 8.76 -8.68
CA GLU A 23 13.56 8.38 -7.67
C GLU A 23 14.39 9.57 -7.18
N LEU A 24 14.56 10.60 -8.01
CA LEU A 24 15.28 11.83 -7.63
C LEU A 24 14.49 12.71 -6.65
N LEU A 25 13.17 12.48 -6.50
CA LEU A 25 12.38 13.24 -5.54
C LEU A 25 12.80 12.83 -4.12
N PRO A 26 12.83 13.79 -3.17
CA PRO A 26 13.13 13.48 -1.78
C PRO A 26 12.04 12.59 -1.16
N ASN A 27 12.33 12.02 0.00
CA ASN A 27 11.37 11.24 0.79
C ASN A 27 10.88 9.96 0.06
N ASN A 28 11.81 9.22 -0.53
CA ASN A 28 11.56 7.87 -1.03
C ASN A 28 11.91 6.75 -0.03
N HIS A 29 12.56 7.09 1.09
CA HIS A 29 13.01 6.12 2.09
C HIS A 29 12.52 6.50 3.49
N PRO A 30 12.14 5.51 4.33
CA PRO A 30 11.63 5.75 5.67
C PRO A 30 12.70 6.35 6.58
N THR A 31 12.28 7.28 7.42
CA THR A 31 13.09 7.84 8.51
C THR A 31 13.14 6.88 9.70
N MET A 32 14.01 7.17 10.69
CA MET A 32 14.02 6.41 11.94
C MET A 32 12.69 6.49 12.71
N THR A 33 12.00 7.62 12.63
CA THR A 33 10.68 7.83 13.26
C THR A 33 9.61 6.93 12.62
N ASP A 34 9.68 6.76 11.30
CA ASP A 34 8.76 5.91 10.54
C ASP A 34 8.88 4.43 10.94
N ARG A 35 10.12 3.96 11.13
CA ARG A 35 10.40 2.60 11.61
C ARG A 35 9.79 2.36 12.99
N LYS A 36 10.02 3.26 13.95
CA LYS A 36 9.41 3.17 15.30
C LYS A 36 7.89 3.10 15.28
N LYS A 37 7.23 3.90 14.43
CA LYS A 37 5.76 3.88 14.28
C LYS A 37 5.28 2.54 13.71
N SER A 38 6.02 1.97 12.76
CA SER A 38 5.74 0.64 12.19
C SER A 38 5.81 -0.43 13.27
N ASP A 39 6.87 -0.43 14.08
CA ASP A 39 7.06 -1.39 15.17
C ASP A 39 5.94 -1.28 16.22
N MET A 40 5.49 -0.06 16.53
CA MET A 40 4.38 0.17 17.44
C MET A 40 3.05 -0.40 16.92
N LEU A 41 2.76 -0.31 15.62
CA LEU A 41 1.54 -0.89 15.04
C LEU A 41 1.62 -2.41 14.94
N ARG A 42 2.78 -2.96 14.55
CA ARG A 42 3.04 -4.42 14.47
C ARG A 42 2.99 -5.12 15.83
N SER A 43 3.39 -4.41 16.91
CA SER A 43 3.46 -4.98 18.27
C SER A 43 2.10 -5.12 18.96
N ARG A 44 1.04 -4.49 18.42
CA ARG A 44 -0.34 -4.68 18.90
C ARG A 44 -0.84 -6.07 18.49
N ASN A 45 -0.52 -7.06 19.31
CA ASN A 45 -1.05 -8.42 19.17
C ASN A 45 -2.58 -8.34 18.98
N ILE A 46 -3.08 -8.81 17.83
CA ILE A 46 -4.51 -8.96 17.48
C ILE A 46 -5.17 -7.72 16.84
N ALA A 47 -4.47 -6.61 16.62
CA ALA A 47 -5.11 -5.47 15.96
C ALA A 47 -5.46 -5.78 14.49
N ARG A 48 -6.74 -5.59 14.16
CA ARG A 48 -7.31 -5.69 12.81
C ARG A 48 -7.59 -4.30 12.31
N TYR A 49 -7.29 -4.04 11.05
CA TYR A 49 -7.41 -2.70 10.47
C TYR A 49 -8.24 -2.71 9.20
N HIS A 50 -9.09 -1.70 9.05
CA HIS A 50 -9.39 -1.17 7.72
C HIS A 50 -8.23 -0.26 7.32
N ILE A 51 -7.68 -0.48 6.13
CA ILE A 51 -6.63 0.36 5.54
C ILE A 51 -7.32 1.23 4.50
N ILE A 52 -7.51 2.51 4.82
CA ILE A 52 -8.37 3.43 4.07
C ILE A 52 -7.49 4.36 3.25
N LEU A 53 -7.81 4.54 1.96
CA LEU A 53 -7.14 5.51 1.11
C LEU A 53 -7.46 6.93 1.60
N TYR A 54 -6.42 7.71 1.89
CA TYR A 54 -6.55 8.98 2.62
C TYR A 54 -7.49 9.98 1.94
N ASN A 55 -8.37 10.61 2.75
CA ASN A 55 -9.46 11.49 2.32
C ASN A 55 -10.44 10.84 1.33
N THR A 56 -10.73 9.54 1.49
CA THR A 56 -11.75 8.82 0.73
C THR A 56 -12.49 7.82 1.63
N SER A 57 -13.58 7.23 1.14
CA SER A 57 -14.27 6.09 1.76
C SER A 57 -13.87 4.73 1.15
N LEU A 58 -12.69 4.68 0.50
CA LEU A 58 -12.20 3.51 -0.19
C LEU A 58 -11.18 2.74 0.66
N CYS A 59 -11.39 1.44 0.81
CA CYS A 59 -10.57 0.52 1.57
C CYS A 59 -9.72 -0.36 0.66
N LEU A 60 -8.49 -0.64 1.11
CA LEU A 60 -7.63 -1.66 0.53
C LEU A 60 -8.33 -3.02 0.62
N THR A 61 -8.58 -3.64 -0.52
CA THR A 61 -9.43 -4.83 -0.63
C THR A 61 -8.71 -5.93 -1.40
N ALA A 62 -8.60 -7.10 -0.78
CA ALA A 62 -8.09 -8.29 -1.43
C ALA A 62 -9.19 -8.89 -2.31
N GLN A 63 -9.07 -8.79 -3.63
CA GLN A 63 -10.16 -9.18 -4.53
C GLN A 63 -10.44 -10.68 -4.44
N SER A 64 -11.69 -11.04 -4.10
CA SER A 64 -12.11 -12.43 -3.98
C SER A 64 -12.82 -12.90 -5.26
N MET A 65 -12.67 -14.19 -5.58
CA MET A 65 -13.44 -14.85 -6.65
C MET A 65 -14.49 -15.74 -5.99
N ASN A 66 -15.77 -15.49 -6.25
CA ASN A 66 -16.90 -16.22 -5.64
C ASN A 66 -16.83 -16.26 -4.10
N GLY A 67 -16.45 -15.13 -3.48
CA GLY A 67 -16.32 -15.01 -2.02
C GLY A 67 -15.11 -15.75 -1.41
N ARG A 68 -14.25 -16.36 -2.24
CA ARG A 68 -13.02 -17.02 -1.80
C ARG A 68 -11.81 -16.23 -2.25
N LEU A 69 -10.89 -15.99 -1.32
CA LEU A 69 -9.61 -15.39 -1.65
C LEU A 69 -8.63 -16.46 -2.13
N VAL A 70 -8.03 -16.25 -3.30
CA VAL A 70 -7.14 -17.20 -3.95
C VAL A 70 -5.74 -16.61 -4.12
N ARG A 71 -4.74 -17.49 -4.25
CA ARG A 71 -3.37 -17.06 -4.58
C ARG A 71 -3.38 -16.38 -5.96
N GLY A 72 -2.77 -15.22 -6.04
CA GLY A 72 -2.69 -14.40 -7.25
C GLY A 72 -3.78 -13.33 -7.34
N SER A 73 -4.75 -13.31 -6.42
CA SER A 73 -5.75 -12.24 -6.35
C SER A 73 -5.10 -10.86 -6.35
N SER A 74 -5.63 -9.96 -7.17
CA SER A 74 -5.25 -8.55 -7.15
C SER A 74 -5.73 -7.86 -5.87
N VAL A 75 -5.07 -6.77 -5.54
CA VAL A 75 -5.53 -5.86 -4.49
C VAL A 75 -6.00 -4.58 -5.18
N VAL A 76 -7.17 -4.11 -4.76
CA VAL A 76 -7.86 -2.96 -5.34
C VAL A 76 -8.36 -2.06 -4.22
N VAL A 77 -8.85 -0.87 -4.57
CA VAL A 77 -9.65 -0.05 -3.67
C VAL A 77 -11.14 -0.22 -3.95
N GLU A 78 -11.92 -0.49 -2.91
CA GLU A 78 -13.39 -0.58 -2.97
C GLU A 78 -14.01 0.23 -1.84
N TYR A 79 -15.29 0.58 -1.92
CA TYR A 79 -15.97 1.19 -0.78
C TYR A 79 -15.84 0.33 0.47
N CYS A 80 -15.51 0.96 1.59
CA CYS A 80 -15.37 0.29 2.87
C CYS A 80 -16.68 -0.37 3.30
N ARG A 81 -16.65 -1.69 3.54
CA ARG A 81 -17.77 -2.50 3.99
C ARG A 81 -17.50 -3.07 5.38
N LYS A 82 -18.46 -2.85 6.29
CA LYS A 82 -18.38 -3.42 7.64
C LYS A 82 -18.45 -4.95 7.56
N GLY A 83 -17.57 -5.63 8.30
CA GLY A 83 -17.53 -7.10 8.37
C GLY A 83 -16.93 -7.82 7.16
N ASP A 84 -16.53 -7.11 6.10
CA ASP A 84 -15.90 -7.75 4.94
C ASP A 84 -14.46 -8.19 5.28
N ARG A 85 -14.27 -9.50 5.46
CA ARG A 85 -12.98 -10.10 5.80
C ARG A 85 -11.90 -9.88 4.74
N HIS A 86 -12.25 -9.51 3.51
CA HIS A 86 -11.29 -9.19 2.46
C HIS A 86 -10.78 -7.74 2.53
N GLN A 87 -11.45 -6.88 3.31
CA GLN A 87 -11.07 -5.49 3.55
C GLN A 87 -10.45 -5.27 4.94
N ILE A 88 -10.41 -6.31 5.76
CA ILE A 88 -9.84 -6.29 7.11
C ILE A 88 -8.48 -6.97 7.08
N TRP A 89 -7.46 -6.25 7.52
CA TRP A 89 -6.06 -6.68 7.48
C TRP A 89 -5.51 -6.85 8.88
N CYS A 90 -4.80 -7.96 9.09
CA CYS A 90 -3.93 -8.15 10.24
C CYS A 90 -2.51 -7.73 9.84
N TRP A 91 -1.91 -6.86 10.64
CA TRP A 91 -0.49 -6.54 10.50
C TRP A 91 0.31 -7.34 11.53
N THR A 92 1.05 -8.33 11.06
CA THR A 92 1.76 -9.26 11.93
C THR A 92 3.01 -8.64 12.53
N LYS A 93 3.51 -9.25 13.61
CA LYS A 93 4.82 -8.90 14.20
C LYS A 93 5.99 -9.01 13.22
N LEU A 94 5.88 -9.91 12.23
CA LEU A 94 6.86 -10.07 11.15
C LEU A 94 6.75 -8.98 10.07
N GLY A 95 5.81 -8.05 10.22
CA GLY A 95 5.57 -6.97 9.27
C GLY A 95 4.71 -7.35 8.07
N GLU A 96 4.06 -8.51 8.06
CA GLU A 96 3.20 -8.93 6.96
C GLU A 96 1.80 -8.33 7.08
N LEU A 97 1.19 -7.99 5.95
CA LEU A 97 -0.22 -7.63 5.87
C LEU A 97 -1.02 -8.83 5.36
N ARG A 98 -1.82 -9.43 6.24
CA ARG A 98 -2.63 -10.61 5.95
C ARG A 98 -4.13 -10.26 5.93
N PRO A 99 -4.86 -10.47 4.83
CA PRO A 99 -6.29 -10.26 4.82
C PRO A 99 -7.00 -11.32 5.67
N MET A 100 -8.05 -10.93 6.40
CA MET A 100 -8.80 -11.84 7.28
C MET A 100 -9.52 -12.97 6.52
N GLY A 101 -9.67 -12.85 5.20
CA GLY A 101 -10.16 -13.92 4.33
C GLY A 101 -9.24 -15.14 4.26
N SER A 102 -7.95 -15.03 4.63
CA SER A 102 -7.03 -16.17 4.71
C SER A 102 -5.81 -15.89 5.60
N ALA A 103 -5.54 -16.79 6.56
CA ALA A 103 -4.35 -16.69 7.42
C ALA A 103 -3.03 -17.08 6.73
N THR A 104 -3.10 -17.74 5.57
CA THR A 104 -1.93 -18.27 4.82
C THR A 104 -1.55 -17.40 3.62
N LEU A 105 -2.30 -16.33 3.36
CA LEU A 105 -2.06 -15.41 2.26
C LEU A 105 -1.60 -14.05 2.79
N CYS A 106 -0.66 -13.45 2.08
CA CYS A 106 0.02 -12.22 2.43
C CYS A 106 0.01 -11.24 1.24
N LEU A 107 0.01 -9.94 1.54
CA LEU A 107 0.27 -8.89 0.56
C LEU A 107 1.74 -8.93 0.14
N ASP A 108 1.97 -8.92 -1.17
CA ASP A 108 3.25 -9.21 -1.81
C ASP A 108 3.58 -8.15 -2.86
N SER A 109 4.77 -7.55 -2.80
CA SER A 109 5.18 -6.44 -3.67
C SER A 109 6.00 -6.85 -4.90
N LEU A 110 6.44 -8.11 -5.03
CA LEU A 110 7.53 -8.50 -5.95
C LEU A 110 7.23 -8.16 -7.41
N LYS A 111 6.00 -8.40 -7.86
CA LYS A 111 5.52 -8.07 -9.21
C LYS A 111 4.40 -7.02 -9.16
N GLY A 112 4.45 -6.15 -8.15
CA GLY A 112 3.36 -5.26 -7.76
C GLY A 112 2.39 -5.91 -6.77
N PRO A 113 1.67 -5.10 -5.97
CA PRO A 113 0.89 -5.54 -4.81
C PRO A 113 -0.20 -6.55 -5.16
N ARG A 114 -0.07 -7.77 -4.64
CA ARG A 114 -0.99 -8.88 -4.89
C ARG A 114 -1.01 -9.84 -3.71
N ILE A 115 -1.94 -10.79 -3.71
CA ILE A 115 -2.08 -11.78 -2.66
C ILE A 115 -1.33 -13.06 -3.02
N LEU A 116 -0.25 -13.40 -2.31
CA LEU A 116 0.49 -14.66 -2.48
C LEU A 116 0.53 -15.47 -1.17
N LYS A 117 1.08 -16.69 -1.23
CA LYS A 117 1.31 -17.49 -0.02
C LYS A 117 2.34 -16.78 0.86
N CYS A 118 2.06 -16.69 2.16
CA CYS A 118 3.02 -16.18 3.13
C CYS A 118 4.26 -17.09 3.14
N HIS A 119 5.46 -16.51 3.09
CA HIS A 119 6.71 -17.29 3.09
C HIS A 119 7.63 -16.99 4.29
N LEU A 120 7.26 -16.09 5.21
CA LEU A 120 7.96 -15.82 6.48
C LEU A 120 9.44 -15.38 6.35
N GLN A 121 9.89 -14.95 5.17
CA GLN A 121 11.29 -14.51 4.93
C GLN A 121 11.41 -12.98 4.89
N GLY A 122 10.32 -12.25 5.18
CA GLY A 122 10.26 -10.81 5.02
C GLY A 122 10.36 -10.39 3.55
N ALA A 123 11.28 -9.47 3.24
CA ALA A 123 11.51 -8.95 1.89
C ALA A 123 10.25 -8.33 1.24
N HIS A 124 9.71 -8.94 0.20
CA HIS A 124 8.58 -8.43 -0.58
C HIS A 124 7.21 -8.63 0.11
N GLN A 125 7.19 -9.34 1.24
CA GLN A 125 6.00 -9.48 2.11
C GLN A 125 6.14 -8.73 3.45
N GLU A 126 7.24 -7.98 3.65
CA GLU A 126 7.42 -7.14 4.82
C GLU A 126 7.05 -5.68 4.52
N TRP A 127 6.08 -5.14 5.26
CA TRP A 127 5.54 -3.81 5.08
C TRP A 127 5.85 -2.94 6.28
N SER A 128 6.31 -1.72 6.05
CA SER A 128 6.47 -0.67 7.06
C SER A 128 5.70 0.58 6.65
N LEU A 129 5.59 1.54 7.57
CA LEU A 129 5.08 2.85 7.26
C LEU A 129 6.22 3.81 6.93
N MET A 130 5.88 4.79 6.12
CA MET A 130 6.63 6.02 5.89
C MET A 130 5.62 7.18 5.98
N GLY A 131 5.49 7.79 7.15
CA GLY A 131 4.40 8.72 7.47
C GLY A 131 3.02 8.05 7.43
N ARG A 132 2.26 8.33 6.37
CA ARG A 132 0.97 7.71 6.01
C ARG A 132 1.07 6.77 4.80
N LYS A 133 2.27 6.51 4.29
CA LYS A 133 2.49 5.65 3.12
C LYS A 133 2.91 4.26 3.58
N ILE A 134 2.50 3.23 2.84
CA ILE A 134 2.85 1.84 3.15
C ILE A 134 4.01 1.44 2.25
N TYR A 135 5.17 1.21 2.85
CA TYR A 135 6.46 0.99 2.21
C TYR A 135 6.87 -0.48 2.26
N ASN A 136 7.53 -0.94 1.20
CA ASN A 136 8.21 -2.23 1.17
C ASN A 136 9.70 -2.01 0.85
N ALA A 137 10.55 -2.42 1.79
CA ALA A 137 11.99 -2.19 1.69
C ALA A 137 12.67 -2.96 0.55
N ALA A 138 12.18 -4.16 0.22
CA ALA A 138 12.77 -5.00 -0.82
C ALA A 138 12.61 -4.42 -2.23
N VAL A 139 11.50 -3.73 -2.50
CA VAL A 139 11.29 -3.02 -3.79
C VAL A 139 11.67 -1.53 -3.74
N GLY A 140 11.95 -0.98 -2.55
CA GLY A 140 12.25 0.45 -2.39
C GLY A 140 11.09 1.39 -2.74
N GLN A 141 9.85 0.90 -2.64
CA GLN A 141 8.65 1.58 -3.13
C GLN A 141 7.49 1.46 -2.13
N CYS A 142 6.49 2.33 -2.29
CA CYS A 142 5.26 2.33 -1.53
C CYS A 142 4.09 1.81 -2.38
N ILE A 143 3.03 1.33 -1.73
CA ILE A 143 1.79 1.02 -2.44
C ILE A 143 1.06 2.30 -2.82
N HIS A 144 0.44 2.31 -3.99
CA HIS A 144 -0.27 3.44 -4.53
C HIS A 144 -1.56 2.99 -5.20
N SER A 145 -2.61 3.78 -5.00
CA SER A 145 -3.88 3.67 -5.73
C SER A 145 -4.30 5.04 -6.25
N GLU A 146 -4.97 5.04 -7.40
CA GLU A 146 -5.74 6.19 -7.82
C GLU A 146 -6.98 6.34 -6.92
N LYS A 147 -7.53 7.55 -6.82
CA LYS A 147 -8.77 7.81 -6.05
C LYS A 147 -10.02 7.43 -6.84
N GLU A 148 -9.97 6.29 -7.52
CA GLU A 148 -11.02 5.76 -8.38
C GLU A 148 -11.42 4.37 -7.89
N LEU A 149 -12.73 4.12 -7.86
CA LEU A 149 -13.28 2.82 -7.44
C LEU A 149 -12.71 1.69 -8.31
N SER A 150 -12.34 0.58 -7.68
CA SER A 150 -11.76 -0.60 -8.33
C SER A 150 -10.39 -0.38 -8.98
N SER A 151 -9.73 0.76 -8.72
CA SER A 151 -8.36 0.94 -9.18
C SER A 151 -7.42 -0.07 -8.51
N VAL A 152 -6.55 -0.66 -9.33
CA VAL A 152 -5.60 -1.70 -8.90
C VAL A 152 -4.43 -1.05 -8.20
N ILE A 153 -4.04 -1.61 -7.06
CA ILE A 153 -2.88 -1.14 -6.30
C ILE A 153 -1.59 -1.43 -7.08
N LYS A 154 -0.71 -0.44 -7.14
CA LYS A 154 0.58 -0.51 -7.84
C LYS A 154 1.72 -0.15 -6.89
N ASN A 155 2.93 -0.59 -7.19
CA ASN A 155 4.12 -0.02 -6.56
C ASN A 155 4.42 1.34 -7.20
N ARG A 156 4.75 2.34 -6.38
CA ARG A 156 5.23 3.66 -6.82
C ARG A 156 6.29 4.16 -5.86
N PHE A 157 7.16 5.05 -6.35
CA PHE A 157 8.07 5.80 -5.49
C PHE A 157 7.30 6.53 -4.40
N CYS A 158 7.78 6.47 -3.16
CA CYS A 158 7.04 6.99 -2.02
C CYS A 158 6.81 8.49 -2.12
N SER A 159 7.66 9.26 -2.79
CA SER A 159 7.47 10.69 -3.06
C SER A 159 6.12 11.00 -3.72
N ILE A 160 5.64 10.12 -4.61
CA ILE A 160 4.39 10.27 -5.39
C ILE A 160 3.31 9.23 -5.03
N ALA A 161 3.60 8.30 -4.12
CA ALA A 161 2.65 7.27 -3.71
C ALA A 161 1.48 7.85 -2.90
N SER A 162 0.35 7.11 -2.89
CA SER A 162 -0.84 7.52 -2.15
C SER A 162 -0.65 7.34 -0.64
N GLU A 163 -1.44 8.08 0.12
CA GLU A 163 -1.45 8.01 1.59
C GLU A 163 -2.62 7.15 2.07
N TRP A 164 -2.44 6.54 3.24
CA TRP A 164 -3.31 5.53 3.81
C TRP A 164 -3.50 5.78 5.31
N GLU A 165 -4.68 5.45 5.80
CA GLU A 165 -5.06 5.54 7.21
C GLU A 165 -5.40 4.15 7.75
N PHE A 166 -4.79 3.79 8.88
CA PHE A 166 -5.04 2.53 9.57
C PHE A 166 -6.11 2.75 10.64
N GLN A 167 -7.34 2.38 10.34
CA GLN A 167 -8.45 2.44 11.29
C GLN A 167 -8.63 1.10 11.98
N VAL A 168 -8.57 1.06 13.30
CA VAL A 168 -8.79 -0.18 14.08
C VAL A 168 -10.23 -0.65 13.85
N ASN A 169 -10.40 -1.90 13.45
CA ASN A 169 -11.70 -2.55 13.37
C ASN A 169 -12.12 -3.01 14.76
N THR A 170 -13.12 -2.35 15.34
CA THR A 170 -13.62 -2.60 16.69
C THR A 170 -14.61 -3.76 16.79
N GLN A 171 -14.93 -4.46 15.69
CA GLN A 171 -15.90 -5.56 15.67
C GLN A 171 -15.36 -6.92 16.18
N THR A 172 -14.33 -6.91 17.02
CA THR A 172 -13.86 -8.12 17.71
C THR A 172 -13.92 -7.96 19.22
N LYS A 173 -15.14 -8.12 19.73
CA LYS A 173 -15.46 -8.76 21.00
C LYS A 173 -16.54 -9.79 20.74
#